data_AF-A0A2L2XLY4-F1
#
_entry.id   AF-A0A2L2XLY4-F1
#
_cell.length_a   1.000
_cell.length_b   1.000
_cell.length_c   1.000
_cell.angle_alpha   90.00
_cell.angle_beta   90.00
_cell.angle_gamma   90.00
#
_symmetry.space_group_name_H-M   'P 1'
#
loop_
_entity.id
_entity.type
_entity.pdbx_description
1 polymer ?
#
loop_
_entity_poly.entity_id
_entity_poly.type
_entity_poly.pdbx_seq_one_letter_code
_entity_poly.pdbx_strand_id
1 'polypeptide(L)'
;MTEYGHLTDEERYAYDGILSYLTFLDSVQTCNIPHLKGSVTAPEISLCMAEQISQEAMHNQSYQYLIETIIPSDRRGEVYDFWRTDKVLKDRCQFIASLYQQYIDKQTTESYFIALLADYLLESLYFYNGLNNEVAH
;
A
#
# COMPACT_ATOMS: atom_id res chain seq x y z
N MET A 1 18.98 -22.89 3.54
CA MET A 1 17.64 -22.73 2.94
C MET A 1 16.85 -21.86 3.89
N THR A 2 16.27 -20.77 3.41
CA THR A 2 15.33 -19.94 4.20
C THR A 2 14.05 -20.73 4.43
N GLU A 3 13.32 -20.47 5.54
CA GLU A 3 12.05 -21.15 5.83
C GLU A 3 11.00 -20.96 4.72
N TYR A 4 11.11 -19.88 3.95
CA TYR A 4 10.35 -19.63 2.74
C TYR A 4 10.34 -20.82 1.75
N GLY A 5 11.45 -21.57 1.67
CA GLY A 5 11.52 -22.76 0.82
C GLY A 5 10.58 -23.89 1.25
N HIS A 6 10.18 -23.93 2.52
CA HIS A 6 9.29 -24.95 3.10
C HIS A 6 7.81 -24.58 3.04
N LEU A 7 7.46 -23.36 2.61
CA LEU A 7 6.06 -22.96 2.41
C LEU A 7 5.44 -23.80 1.29
N THR A 8 4.22 -24.25 1.51
CA THR A 8 3.36 -24.79 0.46
C THR A 8 3.12 -23.74 -0.63
N ASP A 9 2.67 -24.17 -1.80
CA ASP A 9 2.39 -23.24 -2.90
C ASP A 9 1.30 -22.22 -2.54
N GLU A 10 0.30 -22.62 -1.76
CA GLU A 10 -0.77 -21.75 -1.27
C GLU A 10 -0.26 -20.72 -0.26
N GLU A 11 0.53 -21.14 0.73
CA GLU A 11 1.13 -20.23 1.71
C GLU A 11 2.08 -19.24 1.03
N ARG A 12 2.83 -19.70 0.03
CA ARG A 12 3.76 -18.87 -0.73
C ARG A 12 3.02 -17.85 -1.58
N TYR A 13 1.95 -18.27 -2.24
CA TYR A 13 1.07 -17.37 -3.00
C TYR A 13 0.50 -16.27 -2.10
N ALA A 14 -0.02 -16.63 -0.93
CA ALA A 14 -0.54 -15.67 0.04
C ALA A 14 0.56 -14.72 0.53
N TYR A 15 1.72 -15.25 0.92
CA TYR A 15 2.85 -14.45 1.41
C TYR A 15 3.37 -13.46 0.36
N ASP A 16 3.62 -13.92 -0.86
CA ASP A 16 4.08 -13.09 -1.98
C ASP A 16 3.04 -12.00 -2.31
N GLY A 17 1.76 -12.38 -2.36
CA GLY A 17 0.66 -11.46 -2.66
C GLY A 17 0.47 -10.37 -1.60
N ILE A 18 0.57 -10.73 -0.32
CA ILE A 18 0.44 -9.78 0.80
C ILE A 18 1.60 -8.80 0.81
N LEU A 19 2.84 -9.27 0.66
CA LEU A 19 3.99 -8.37 0.59
C LEU A 19 3.87 -7.41 -0.60
N SER A 20 3.44 -7.89 -1.76
CA SER A 20 3.19 -7.04 -2.93
C SER A 20 2.11 -6.00 -2.66
N TYR A 21 1.00 -6.41 -2.04
CA TYR A 21 -0.12 -5.54 -1.73
C TYR A 21 0.24 -4.44 -0.74
N LEU A 22 0.87 -4.78 0.39
CA LEU A 22 1.29 -3.83 1.41
C LEU A 22 2.31 -2.83 0.85
N THR A 23 3.31 -3.32 0.12
CA THR A 23 4.30 -2.47 -0.58
C THR A 23 3.62 -1.46 -1.51
N PHE A 24 2.57 -1.87 -2.23
CA PHE A 24 1.79 -0.96 -3.08
C PHE A 24 1.04 0.09 -2.25
N LEU A 25 0.35 -0.29 -1.18
CA LEU A 25 -0.44 0.64 -0.38
C LEU A 25 0.42 1.77 0.20
N ASP A 26 1.55 1.45 0.84
CA ASP A 26 2.49 2.44 1.35
C ASP A 26 3.10 3.32 0.25
N SER A 27 3.40 2.72 -0.92
CA SER A 27 3.89 3.47 -2.07
C SER A 27 2.86 4.49 -2.59
N VAL A 28 1.56 4.15 -2.55
CA VAL A 28 0.50 5.08 -2.91
C VAL A 28 0.35 6.18 -1.86
N GLN A 29 0.41 5.84 -0.56
CA GLN A 29 0.28 6.81 0.52
C GLN A 29 1.41 7.85 0.52
N THR A 30 2.67 7.42 0.32
CA THR A 30 3.82 8.34 0.19
C THR A 30 3.66 9.34 -0.96
N CYS A 31 2.89 8.99 -1.99
CA CYS A 31 2.58 9.87 -3.11
C CYS A 31 1.32 10.71 -2.89
N ASN A 32 0.28 10.15 -2.25
CA ASN A 32 -1.03 10.80 -2.08
C ASN A 32 -1.09 11.81 -0.94
N ILE A 33 -0.54 11.48 0.24
CA ILE A 33 -0.60 12.35 1.43
C ILE A 33 -0.03 13.76 1.17
N PRO A 34 1.06 13.95 0.40
CA PRO A 34 1.53 15.28 0.00
C PRO A 34 0.46 16.13 -0.72
N HIS A 35 -0.38 15.52 -1.56
CA HIS A 35 -1.47 16.22 -2.25
C HIS A 35 -2.57 16.64 -1.27
N LEU A 36 -2.93 15.77 -0.32
CA LEU A 36 -3.91 16.08 0.71
C LEU A 36 -3.42 17.21 1.64
N LYS A 37 -2.16 17.13 2.06
CA LYS A 37 -1.49 18.15 2.89
C LYS A 37 -1.52 19.53 2.23
N GLY A 38 -1.51 19.61 0.90
CA GLY A 38 -1.52 20.88 0.15
C GLY A 38 -2.71 21.80 0.48
N SER A 39 -3.84 21.25 0.93
CA SER A 39 -5.03 22.03 1.31
C SER A 39 -5.15 22.31 2.80
N VAL A 40 -4.23 21.82 3.62
CA VAL A 40 -4.25 22.00 5.08
C VAL A 40 -3.62 23.33 5.46
N THR A 41 -4.37 24.18 6.17
CA THR A 41 -3.88 25.48 6.65
C THR A 41 -3.39 25.46 8.10
N ALA A 42 -3.75 24.41 8.87
CA ALA A 42 -3.31 24.24 10.25
C ALA A 42 -1.88 23.67 10.29
N PRO A 43 -0.89 24.40 10.84
CA PRO A 43 0.51 23.95 10.87
C PRO A 43 0.71 22.64 11.64
N GLU A 44 -0.03 22.43 12.71
CA GLU A 44 0.04 21.22 13.54
C GLU A 44 -0.42 19.97 12.78
N ILE A 45 -1.46 20.09 11.94
CA ILE A 45 -1.92 18.98 11.09
C ILE A 45 -0.90 18.73 9.97
N SER A 46 -0.35 19.80 9.38
CA SER A 46 0.70 19.69 8.36
C SER A 46 1.95 18.96 8.88
N LEU A 47 2.29 19.14 10.15
CA LEU A 47 3.38 18.44 10.82
C LEU A 47 3.05 16.94 10.98
N CYS A 48 1.85 16.61 11.45
CA CYS A 48 1.41 15.21 11.58
C CYS A 48 1.44 14.48 10.23
N MET A 49 0.97 15.11 9.15
CA MET A 49 0.99 14.49 7.82
C MET A 49 2.43 14.31 7.28
N ALA A 50 3.34 15.23 7.61
CA ALA A 50 4.75 15.07 7.24
C ALA A 50 5.41 13.89 7.97
N GLU A 51 5.08 13.70 9.25
CA GLU A 51 5.51 12.54 10.03
C GLU A 51 4.91 11.24 9.48
N GLN A 52 3.63 11.23 9.12
CA GLN A 52 2.97 10.08 8.49
C GLN A 52 3.68 9.66 7.20
N ILE A 53 3.99 10.60 6.30
CA ILE A 53 4.75 10.30 5.07
C ILE A 53 6.10 9.65 5.38
N SER A 54 6.78 10.10 6.43
CA SER A 54 8.04 9.48 6.86
C SER A 54 7.84 8.04 7.34
N GLN A 55 6.75 7.77 8.06
CA GLN A 55 6.42 6.43 8.54
C GLN A 55 6.07 5.49 7.38
N GLU A 56 5.28 5.93 6.40
CA GLU A 56 4.96 5.10 5.21
C GLU A 56 6.21 4.78 4.39
N ALA A 57 7.16 5.72 4.29
CA ALA A 57 8.44 5.44 3.64
C ALA A 57 9.25 4.36 4.40
N MET A 58 9.24 4.38 5.74
CA MET A 58 9.89 3.35 6.56
C MET A 58 9.17 2.00 6.46
N HIS A 59 7.83 1.96 6.39
CA HIS A 59 7.07 0.75 6.15
C HIS A 59 7.46 0.12 4.80
N ASN A 60 7.47 0.92 3.73
CA ASN A 60 7.86 0.47 2.40
C ASN A 60 9.30 -0.11 2.38
N GLN A 61 10.24 0.58 3.03
CA GLN A 61 11.61 0.09 3.19
C GLN A 61 11.66 -1.25 3.96
N SER A 62 10.80 -1.43 4.96
CA SER A 62 10.74 -2.66 5.75
C SER A 62 10.26 -3.85 4.91
N TYR A 63 9.25 -3.68 4.05
CA TYR A 63 8.83 -4.73 3.12
C TYR A 63 9.92 -5.05 2.09
N GLN A 64 10.60 -4.03 1.55
CA GLN A 64 11.75 -4.25 0.67
C GLN A 64 12.82 -5.09 1.36
N TYR A 65 13.16 -4.79 2.61
CA TYR A 65 14.13 -5.55 3.39
C TYR A 65 13.70 -7.02 3.56
N LEU A 66 12.41 -7.28 3.85
CA LEU A 66 11.86 -8.64 3.95
C LEU A 66 11.98 -9.38 2.61
N ILE A 67 11.56 -8.76 1.51
CA ILE A 67 11.63 -9.35 0.15
C ILE A 67 13.09 -9.69 -0.19
N GLU A 68 14.03 -8.78 0.06
CA GLU A 68 15.44 -8.95 -0.28
C GLU A 68 16.16 -9.98 0.62
N THR A 69 15.67 -10.21 1.83
CA THR A 69 16.28 -11.15 2.78
C THR A 69 15.71 -12.57 2.65
N ILE A 70 14.40 -12.69 2.42
CA ILE A 70 13.67 -13.95 2.51
C ILE A 70 13.45 -14.59 1.13
N ILE A 71 13.12 -13.77 0.13
CA ILE A 71 12.74 -14.25 -1.21
C ILE A 71 13.99 -14.48 -2.06
N PRO A 72 14.12 -15.64 -2.74
CA PRO A 72 15.17 -15.90 -3.72
C PRO A 72 15.25 -14.78 -4.78
N SER A 73 16.47 -14.37 -5.14
CA SER A 73 16.70 -13.19 -5.99
C SER A 73 16.03 -13.25 -7.36
N ASP A 74 15.91 -14.45 -7.93
CA ASP A 74 15.25 -14.73 -9.20
C ASP A 74 13.73 -14.54 -9.16
N ARG A 75 13.11 -14.56 -7.97
CA ARG A 75 11.65 -14.41 -7.79
C ARG A 75 11.21 -13.05 -7.25
N ARG A 76 12.12 -12.21 -6.75
CA ARG A 76 11.78 -10.89 -6.17
C ARG A 76 11.03 -9.99 -7.14
N GLY A 77 11.40 -10.01 -8.42
CA GLY A 77 10.71 -9.24 -9.45
C GLY A 77 9.23 -9.63 -9.57
N GLU A 78 8.93 -10.93 -9.50
CA GLU A 78 7.55 -11.44 -9.52
C GLU A 78 6.74 -10.93 -8.33
N VAL A 79 7.35 -10.88 -7.14
CA VAL A 79 6.70 -10.34 -5.93
C VAL A 79 6.39 -8.85 -6.08
N TYR A 80 7.32 -8.04 -6.59
CA TYR A 80 7.07 -6.61 -6.81
C TYR A 80 5.96 -6.34 -7.85
N ASP A 81 5.83 -7.21 -8.87
CA ASP A 81 4.84 -7.08 -9.92
C ASP A 81 3.53 -7.82 -9.64
N PHE A 82 3.46 -8.60 -8.56
CA PHE A 82 2.34 -9.48 -8.25
C PHE A 82 0.99 -8.74 -8.19
N TRP A 83 0.94 -7.56 -7.56
CA TRP A 83 -0.28 -6.75 -7.52
C TRP A 83 -0.79 -6.32 -8.90
N ARG A 84 0.06 -6.31 -9.94
CA ARG A 84 -0.31 -5.97 -11.32
C ARG A 84 -0.82 -7.17 -12.10
N THR A 85 -0.32 -8.37 -11.77
CA THR A 85 -0.57 -9.61 -12.50
C THR A 85 -1.73 -10.40 -11.90
N ASP A 86 -1.92 -10.35 -10.59
CA ASP A 86 -3.11 -10.90 -9.94
C ASP A 86 -4.34 -10.00 -10.15
N LYS A 87 -5.43 -10.62 -10.58
CA LYS A 87 -6.64 -9.88 -10.96
C LYS A 87 -7.30 -9.21 -9.76
N VAL A 88 -7.39 -9.91 -8.63
CA VAL A 88 -8.10 -9.41 -7.44
C VAL A 88 -7.33 -8.25 -6.82
N LEU A 89 -6.02 -8.41 -6.63
CA LEU A 89 -5.15 -7.36 -6.11
C LEU A 89 -5.16 -6.14 -7.03
N LYS A 90 -5.04 -6.35 -8.34
CA LYS A 90 -5.09 -5.25 -9.31
C LYS A 90 -6.37 -4.45 -9.21
N ASP A 91 -7.53 -5.12 -9.19
CA ASP A 91 -8.83 -4.46 -9.13
C ASP A 91 -8.96 -3.63 -7.82
N ARG A 92 -8.47 -4.15 -6.68
CA ARG A 92 -8.42 -3.43 -5.39
C ARG A 92 -7.49 -2.22 -5.41
N CYS A 93 -6.27 -2.41 -5.91
CA CYS A 93 -5.25 -1.36 -6.03
C CYS A 93 -5.70 -0.23 -6.96
N GLN A 94 -6.33 -0.58 -8.09
CA GLN A 94 -6.86 0.40 -9.04
C GLN A 94 -8.06 1.15 -8.47
N PHE A 95 -8.94 0.47 -7.73
CA PHE A 95 -10.08 1.11 -7.09
C PHE A 95 -9.64 2.23 -6.15
N ILE A 96 -8.73 1.95 -5.20
CA ILE A 96 -8.29 2.96 -4.23
C ILE A 96 -7.50 4.09 -4.89
N ALA A 97 -6.59 3.75 -5.83
CA ALA A 97 -5.85 4.75 -6.59
C ALA A 97 -6.78 5.67 -7.40
N SER A 98 -7.89 5.15 -7.92
CA SER A 98 -8.87 5.96 -8.65
C SER A 98 -9.58 7.01 -7.78
N LEU A 99 -9.76 6.74 -6.48
CA LEU A 99 -10.36 7.71 -5.55
C LEU A 99 -9.41 8.87 -5.27
N TYR A 100 -8.12 8.57 -5.11
CA TYR A 100 -7.08 9.61 -5.00
C TYR A 100 -6.90 10.40 -6.29
N GLN A 101 -6.91 9.72 -7.44
CA GLN A 101 -6.77 10.37 -8.75
C GLN A 101 -7.88 11.40 -9.01
N GLN A 102 -9.11 11.14 -8.56
CA GLN A 102 -10.20 12.11 -8.68
C GLN A 102 -9.89 13.45 -8.01
N TYR A 103 -9.23 13.44 -6.85
CA TYR A 103 -8.81 14.67 -6.17
C TYR A 103 -7.65 15.35 -6.89
N ILE A 104 -6.67 14.58 -7.36
CA ILE A 104 -5.53 15.10 -8.13
C ILE A 104 -6.02 15.80 -9.41
N ASP A 105 -6.94 15.16 -10.15
CA ASP A 105 -7.47 15.68 -11.41
C ASP A 105 -8.37 16.91 -11.20
N LYS A 106 -9.16 16.93 -10.12
CA LYS A 106 -10.13 17.97 -9.85
C LYS A 106 -10.26 18.28 -8.36
N GLN A 107 -9.45 19.23 -7.88
CA GLN A 107 -9.45 19.65 -6.48
C GLN A 107 -10.71 20.44 -6.10
N THR A 108 -11.71 19.73 -5.57
CA THR A 108 -12.93 20.27 -4.95
C THR A 108 -13.06 19.78 -3.51
N THR A 109 -13.93 20.43 -2.73
CA THR A 109 -14.25 19.97 -1.35
C THR A 109 -14.78 18.54 -1.34
N GLU A 110 -15.59 18.16 -2.33
CA GLU A 110 -16.17 16.82 -2.43
C GLU A 110 -15.08 15.77 -2.72
N SER A 111 -14.27 15.98 -3.75
CA SER A 111 -13.16 15.08 -4.08
C SER A 111 -12.11 15.00 -2.96
N TYR A 112 -11.89 16.10 -2.24
CA TYR A 112 -10.99 16.12 -1.08
C TYR A 112 -11.54 15.26 0.06
N PHE A 113 -12.84 15.39 0.36
CA PHE A 113 -13.51 14.57 1.37
C PHE A 113 -13.51 13.08 0.99
N ILE A 114 -13.76 12.75 -0.28
CA ILE A 114 -13.67 11.37 -0.79
C ILE A 114 -12.24 10.84 -0.60
N ALA A 115 -11.22 11.62 -0.93
CA ALA A 115 -9.83 11.20 -0.78
C ALA A 115 -9.43 11.02 0.69
N LEU A 116 -9.90 11.86 1.61
CA LEU A 116 -9.70 11.67 3.06
C LEU A 116 -10.40 10.40 3.59
N LEU A 117 -11.62 10.12 3.13
CA LEU A 117 -12.32 8.90 3.52
C LEU A 117 -11.64 7.65 2.95
N ALA A 118 -11.15 7.73 1.71
CA ALA A 118 -10.35 6.67 1.10
C ALA A 118 -9.06 6.41 1.90
N ASP A 119 -8.38 7.46 2.32
CA ASP A 119 -7.18 7.41 3.19
C ASP A 119 -7.49 6.68 4.50
N TYR A 120 -8.56 7.10 5.19
CA TYR A 120 -9.00 6.44 6.42
C TYR A 120 -9.31 4.95 6.23
N LEU A 121 -10.01 4.57 5.14
CA LEU A 121 -10.33 3.17 4.86
C LEU A 121 -9.09 2.34 4.47
N LEU A 122 -8.15 2.94 3.74
CA LEU A 122 -6.88 2.29 3.40
C LEU A 122 -6.10 1.96 4.67
N GLU A 123 -5.89 2.95 5.54
CA GLU A 123 -5.14 2.78 6.79
C GLU A 123 -5.82 1.81 7.78
N SER A 124 -7.15 1.86 7.89
CA SER A 124 -7.88 1.12 8.93
C SER A 124 -8.33 -0.28 8.53
N LEU A 125 -8.70 -0.52 7.27
CA LEU A 125 -9.27 -1.80 6.82
C LEU A 125 -8.32 -2.56 5.92
N TYR A 126 -7.66 -1.90 4.95
CA TYR A 126 -6.88 -2.63 3.96
C TYR A 126 -5.59 -3.19 4.53
N PHE A 127 -4.90 -2.41 5.38
CA PHE A 127 -3.77 -2.93 6.16
C PHE A 127 -4.21 -4.02 7.14
N TYR A 128 -5.36 -3.88 7.79
CA TYR A 128 -5.86 -4.91 8.72
C TYR A 128 -6.09 -6.25 8.01
N ASN A 129 -6.68 -6.22 6.82
CA ASN A 129 -6.88 -7.42 6.02
C ASN A 129 -5.55 -7.98 5.49
N GLY A 130 -4.60 -7.11 5.13
CA GLY A 130 -3.24 -7.49 4.77
C GLY A 130 -2.51 -8.25 5.86
N LEU A 131 -2.52 -7.72 7.08
CA LEU A 131 -1.82 -8.28 8.23
C LEU A 131 -2.46 -9.57 8.76
N ASN A 132 -3.77 -9.77 8.57
CA ASN A 132 -4.49 -10.98 8.97
C ASN A 132 -4.60 -12.04 7.86
N ASN A 133 -3.90 -11.85 6.73
CA ASN A 133 -3.93 -12.75 5.57
C ASN A 133 -5.31 -12.90 4.88
N GLU A 134 -6.23 -11.94 5.04
CA GLU A 134 -7.56 -11.97 4.43
C GLU A 134 -7.58 -11.39 3.00
N VAL A 135 -6.43 -11.33 2.33
CA VAL A 135 -6.30 -10.75 0.98
C VAL A 135 -6.54 -11.78 -0.12
N ALA A 136 -6.44 -13.07 0.21
CA ALA A 136 -6.43 -14.19 -0.74
C ALA A 136 -7.79 -14.88 -0.95
N HIS A 137 -8.90 -14.26 -0.52
CA HIS A 137 -10.26 -14.79 -0.66
C HIS A 137 -11.17 -13.82 -1.41
#